data_AF-A0A1H9JH59-F1
#
_entry.id   AF-A0A1H9JH59-F1
#
_cell.length_a   1.000
_cell.length_b   1.000
_cell.length_c   1.000
_cell.angle_alpha   90.00
_cell.angle_beta   90.00
_cell.angle_gamma   90.00
#
_symmetry.space_group_name_H-M   'P 1'
#
loop_
_entity.id
_entity.type
_entity.pdbx_description
1 polymer ?
#
loop_
_entity_poly.entity_id
_entity_poly.type
_entity_poly.pdbx_seq_one_letter_code
_entity_poly.pdbx_strand_id
1 'polypeptide(L)'
;MQPQVTETEIRVQSSKVDLGDTLPAHATESIQRLSSKYLGQLNNAAVHFNKDGTLFRCTVTMQMGSLAPMNGEAKDRDIYTAFNAALDKVAKQLRRTKRQLREDKPERTDKDALLRDGNHAATASDEEE
;
A
#
# COMPACT_ATOMS: atom_id res chain seq x y z
N MET A 1 9.39 5.68 28.05
CA MET A 1 8.97 5.63 26.63
C MET A 1 7.45 5.67 26.64
N GLN A 2 6.83 6.70 26.07
CA GLN A 2 5.37 6.82 26.07
C GLN A 2 4.75 5.69 25.21
N PRO A 3 3.70 5.01 25.68
CA PRO A 3 2.96 4.08 24.85
C PRO A 3 2.12 4.93 23.89
N GLN A 4 2.54 5.02 22.63
CA GLN A 4 1.73 5.69 21.62
C GLN A 4 0.57 4.76 21.30
N VAL A 5 -0.59 5.14 21.84
CA VAL A 5 -1.91 4.57 21.54
C VAL A 5 -2.01 4.46 20.01
N THR A 6 -2.12 3.25 19.47
CA THR A 6 -2.47 3.05 18.05
C THR A 6 -3.97 3.29 17.90
N GLU A 7 -4.38 4.54 18.11
CA GLU A 7 -5.67 5.03 17.67
C GLU A 7 -5.53 5.32 16.17
N THR A 8 -6.45 4.82 15.36
CA THR A 8 -6.50 5.10 13.92
C THR A 8 -6.66 6.61 13.73
N GLU A 9 -5.55 7.32 13.60
CA GLU A 9 -5.57 8.77 13.54
C GLU A 9 -5.65 9.20 12.07
N ILE A 10 -6.83 9.70 11.68
CA ILE A 10 -7.05 10.35 10.39
C ILE A 10 -6.91 11.85 10.62
N ARG A 11 -5.81 12.43 10.16
CA ARG A 11 -5.56 13.88 10.24
C ARG A 11 -5.88 14.51 8.89
N VAL A 12 -6.85 15.43 8.88
CA VAL A 12 -7.09 16.29 7.70
C VAL A 12 -6.62 17.69 8.04
N GLN A 13 -5.70 18.23 7.23
CA GLN A 13 -5.13 19.56 7.38
C GLN A 13 -5.39 20.38 6.13
N SER A 14 -5.87 21.61 6.29
CA SER A 14 -5.85 22.65 5.26
C SER A 14 -4.78 23.68 5.57
N SER A 15 -4.04 24.08 4.55
CA SER A 15 -3.23 25.29 4.57
C SER A 15 -3.73 26.22 3.49
N LYS A 16 -4.22 27.40 3.87
CA LYS A 16 -4.65 28.47 2.96
C LYS A 16 -5.86 28.14 2.08
N VAL A 17 -6.66 27.13 2.46
CA VAL A 17 -7.92 26.74 1.80
C VAL A 17 -8.99 26.61 2.87
N ASP A 18 -10.12 27.30 2.69
CA ASP A 18 -11.35 26.98 3.41
C ASP A 18 -12.01 25.79 2.73
N LEU A 19 -11.88 24.61 3.34
CA LEU A 19 -12.42 23.36 2.81
C LEU A 19 -13.91 23.19 3.14
N GLY A 20 -14.44 24.02 4.05
CA GLY A 20 -15.70 23.75 4.74
C GLY A 20 -15.67 22.41 5.50
N ASP A 21 -16.82 21.96 5.99
CA ASP A 21 -16.94 20.66 6.68
C ASP A 21 -17.18 19.48 5.71
N THR A 22 -17.68 19.77 4.51
CA THR A 22 -18.07 18.75 3.52
C THR A 22 -16.86 18.02 2.93
N LEU A 23 -15.78 18.74 2.63
CA LEU A 23 -14.62 18.15 1.97
C LEU A 23 -13.78 17.27 2.91
N PRO A 24 -13.48 17.67 4.17
CA PRO A 24 -12.85 16.79 5.14
C PRO A 24 -13.67 15.54 5.43
N ALA A 25 -15.00 15.66 5.53
CA ALA A 25 -15.89 14.51 5.70
C ALA A 25 -15.79 13.54 4.52
N HIS A 26 -15.86 14.06 3.29
CA HIS A 26 -15.71 13.25 2.07
C HIS A 26 -14.35 12.58 1.96
N ALA A 27 -13.27 13.29 2.33
CA ALA A 27 -11.92 12.75 2.33
C ALA A 27 -11.77 11.60 3.34
N THR A 28 -12.32 11.80 4.54
CA THR A 28 -12.30 10.80 5.62
C THR A 28 -13.07 9.54 5.22
N GLU A 29 -14.28 9.70 4.69
CA GLU A 29 -15.10 8.58 4.22
C GLU A 29 -14.41 7.81 3.08
N SER A 30 -13.81 8.53 2.13
CA SER A 30 -13.09 7.92 1.02
C SER A 30 -11.89 7.10 1.49
N ILE A 31 -11.13 7.61 2.47
CA ILE A 31 -10.01 6.90 3.09
C ILE A 31 -10.47 5.67 3.88
N GLN A 32 -11.58 5.79 4.62
CA GLN A 32 -12.18 4.66 5.33
C GLN A 32 -12.66 3.56 4.37
N ARG A 33 -13.31 3.93 3.25
CA ARG A 33 -13.70 2.98 2.20
C ARG A 33 -12.49 2.28 1.59
N LEU A 34 -11.41 3.03 1.33
CA LEU A 34 -10.20 2.49 0.70
C LEU A 34 -9.45 1.55 1.65
N SER A 35 -9.25 1.96 2.90
CA SER A 35 -8.61 1.13 3.93
C SER A 35 -9.38 -0.18 4.17
N SER A 36 -10.71 -0.11 4.24
CA SER A 36 -11.60 -1.28 4.35
C SER A 36 -11.44 -2.25 3.17
N LYS A 37 -11.25 -1.73 1.96
CA LYS A 37 -11.10 -2.55 0.73
C LYS A 37 -9.77 -3.28 0.64
N TYR A 38 -8.67 -2.66 1.09
CA TYR A 38 -7.33 -3.19 0.78
C TYR A 38 -6.73 -4.06 1.88
N LEU A 39 -6.74 -3.61 3.15
CA LEU A 39 -5.91 -4.22 4.20
C LEU A 39 -6.48 -4.15 5.64
N GLY A 40 -7.62 -3.48 5.89
CA GLY A 40 -8.37 -3.57 7.15
C GLY A 40 -7.69 -3.01 8.41
N GLN A 41 -6.39 -2.72 8.39
CA GLN A 41 -5.62 -2.13 9.48
C GLN A 41 -4.92 -0.84 9.02
N LEU A 42 -5.66 0.26 9.11
CA LEU A 42 -5.11 1.61 8.94
C LEU A 42 -4.51 2.07 10.27
N ASN A 43 -3.21 2.35 10.29
CA ASN A 43 -2.54 2.88 11.48
C ASN A 43 -2.62 4.40 11.50
N ASN A 44 -2.24 5.05 10.40
CA ASN A 44 -2.21 6.50 10.30
C ASN A 44 -2.60 6.93 8.88
N ALA A 45 -3.45 7.95 8.76
CA ALA A 45 -3.69 8.64 7.50
C ALA A 45 -3.62 10.16 7.72
N ALA A 46 -2.91 10.84 6.84
CA ALA A 46 -2.83 12.29 6.82
C ALA A 46 -3.20 12.82 5.43
N VAL A 47 -4.11 13.78 5.36
CA VAL A 47 -4.47 14.49 4.13
C VAL A 47 -4.16 15.95 4.31
N HIS A 48 -3.35 16.50 3.42
CA HIS A 48 -2.97 17.90 3.41
C HIS A 48 -3.50 18.55 2.15
N PHE A 49 -4.36 19.55 2.31
CA PHE A 49 -4.84 20.39 1.23
C PHE A 49 -4.10 21.72 1.27
N ASN A 50 -3.57 22.17 0.14
CA ASN A 50 -2.86 23.43 0.03
C ASN A 50 -3.29 24.18 -1.23
N LYS A 51 -3.41 25.51 -1.13
CA LYS A 51 -3.68 26.37 -2.28
C LYS A 51 -2.37 26.87 -2.87
N ASP A 52 -2.13 26.56 -4.13
CA ASP A 52 -0.95 26.99 -4.89
C ASP A 52 -1.38 27.90 -6.05
N GLY A 53 -1.64 29.17 -5.71
CA GLY A 53 -2.13 30.18 -6.66
C GLY A 53 -3.55 29.87 -7.16
N THR A 54 -3.66 29.51 -8.44
CA THR A 54 -4.92 29.10 -9.11
C THR A 54 -5.19 27.60 -9.06
N LEU A 55 -4.24 26.81 -8.54
CA LEU A 55 -4.34 25.36 -8.41
C LEU A 55 -4.48 24.94 -6.95
N PHE A 56 -5.14 23.82 -6.72
CA PHE A 56 -5.20 23.12 -5.45
C PHE A 56 -4.25 21.95 -5.48
N ARG A 57 -3.43 21.83 -4.44
CA ARG A 57 -2.52 20.72 -4.20
C ARG A 57 -3.06 19.87 -3.07
N CYS A 58 -3.19 18.57 -3.32
CA CYS A 58 -3.56 17.60 -2.31
C CYS A 58 -2.43 16.60 -2.13
N THR A 59 -2.00 16.41 -0.88
CA THR A 59 -1.03 15.40 -0.49
C THR A 59 -1.70 14.43 0.47
N VAL A 60 -1.79 13.17 0.09
CA VAL A 60 -2.34 12.09 0.91
C VAL A 60 -1.19 11.20 1.34
N THR A 61 -1.06 10.96 2.64
CA THR A 61 -0.09 10.04 3.23
C THR A 61 -0.85 8.98 4.02
N MET A 62 -0.56 7.71 3.78
CA MET A 62 -1.20 6.59 4.47
C MET A 62 -0.15 5.60 4.94
N GLN A 63 -0.28 5.14 6.17
CA GLN A 63 0.53 4.09 6.78
C GLN A 63 -0.37 2.97 7.26
N MET A 64 -0.04 1.74 6.86
CA MET A 64 -0.83 0.56 7.20
C MET A 64 0.06 -0.53 7.78
N GLY A 65 -0.30 -1.04 8.96
CA GLY A 65 0.52 -2.01 9.67
C GLY A 65 1.99 -1.57 9.81
N SER A 66 2.90 -2.49 9.50
CA SER A 66 4.36 -2.27 9.49
C SER A 66 4.91 -1.80 8.14
N LEU A 67 4.06 -1.43 7.18
CA LEU A 67 4.50 -0.96 5.87
C LEU A 67 5.07 0.45 5.93
N ALA A 68 5.98 0.74 4.99
CA ALA A 68 6.47 2.10 4.77
C ALA A 68 5.29 3.05 4.45
N PRO A 69 5.35 4.31 4.91
CA PRO A 69 4.33 5.30 4.63
C PRO A 69 4.26 5.56 3.12
N MET A 70 3.06 5.43 2.55
CA MET A 70 2.80 5.71 1.14
C MET A 70 2.26 7.11 1.00
N ASN A 71 2.83 7.86 0.07
CA ASN A 71 2.43 9.23 -0.20
C ASN A 71 2.02 9.41 -1.66
N GLY A 72 0.95 10.16 -1.87
CA GLY A 72 0.44 10.54 -3.17
C GLY A 72 0.16 12.03 -3.19
N GLU A 73 0.80 12.75 -4.10
CA GLU A 73 0.56 14.16 -4.32
C GLU A 73 -0.09 14.38 -5.69
N ALA A 74 -1.09 15.25 -5.76
CA ALA A 74 -1.66 15.73 -7.02
C ALA A 74 -2.01 17.21 -6.94
N LYS A 75 -2.09 17.84 -8.12
CA LYS A 75 -2.45 19.25 -8.26
C LYS A 75 -3.46 19.38 -9.38
N ASP A 76 -4.53 20.12 -9.14
CA ASP A 76 -5.56 20.38 -10.13
C ASP A 76 -6.24 21.73 -9.87
N ARG A 77 -7.02 22.24 -10.82
CA ARG A 77 -7.83 23.46 -10.68
C ARG A 77 -9.04 23.23 -9.78
N ASP A 78 -9.46 21.98 -9.62
CA ASP A 78 -10.54 21.56 -8.73
C ASP A 78 -10.00 20.68 -7.59
N ILE A 79 -10.45 20.97 -6.37
CA ILE A 79 -9.99 20.31 -5.15
C ILE A 79 -10.44 18.85 -5.07
N TYR A 80 -11.64 18.53 -5.57
CA TYR A 80 -12.14 17.15 -5.61
C TYR A 80 -11.33 16.32 -6.61
N THR A 81 -11.05 16.89 -7.78
CA THR A 81 -10.21 16.25 -8.79
C THR A 81 -8.79 16.03 -8.28
N ALA A 82 -8.19 17.02 -7.60
CA ALA A 82 -6.87 16.89 -6.98
C ALA A 82 -6.86 15.79 -5.89
N PHE A 83 -7.91 15.71 -5.06
CA PHE A 83 -8.04 14.67 -4.05
C PHE A 83 -8.13 13.28 -4.67
N ASN A 84 -9.03 13.09 -5.64
CA ASN A 84 -9.20 11.81 -6.33
C ASN A 84 -7.90 11.35 -7.00
N ALA A 85 -7.18 12.27 -7.66
CA ALA A 85 -5.90 11.96 -8.28
C ALA A 85 -4.82 11.58 -7.26
N ALA A 86 -4.77 12.23 -6.10
CA ALA A 86 -3.85 11.88 -5.01
C ALA A 86 -4.19 10.49 -4.42
N LEU A 87 -5.48 10.24 -4.19
CA LEU A 87 -6.00 8.99 -3.65
C LEU A 87 -5.74 7.81 -4.60
N ASP A 88 -5.89 8.00 -5.92
CA ASP A 88 -5.56 6.99 -6.94
C ASP A 88 -4.07 6.62 -6.93
N LYS A 89 -3.17 7.58 -6.70
CA LYS A 89 -1.73 7.31 -6.59
C LYS A 89 -1.44 6.44 -5.37
N VAL A 90 -2.04 6.74 -4.22
CA VAL A 90 -1.89 5.93 -3.01
C VAL A 90 -2.49 4.54 -3.22
N ALA A 91 -3.67 4.43 -3.83
CA ALA A 91 -4.31 3.15 -4.16
C ALA A 91 -3.43 2.26 -5.05
N LYS A 92 -2.74 2.86 -6.04
CA LYS A 92 -1.77 2.14 -6.89
C LYS A 92 -0.57 1.63 -6.08
N GLN A 93 -0.01 2.44 -5.19
CA GLN A 93 1.09 2.01 -4.33
C GLN A 93 0.65 0.89 -3.39
N LEU A 94 -0.52 1.01 -2.76
CA LEU A 94 -1.10 -0.02 -1.90
C LEU A 94 -1.25 -1.35 -2.62
N ARG A 95 -1.74 -1.32 -3.87
CA ARG A 95 -1.83 -2.52 -4.72
C ARG A 95 -0.45 -3.10 -5.03
N ARG A 96 0.54 -2.26 -5.32
CA ARG A 96 1.91 -2.70 -5.64
C ARG A 96 2.59 -3.34 -4.43
N THR A 97 2.49 -2.72 -3.26
CA THR A 97 3.08 -3.25 -2.02
C THR A 97 2.38 -4.51 -1.54
N LYS A 98 1.05 -4.58 -1.67
CA LYS A 98 0.29 -5.83 -1.42
C LYS A 98 0.74 -6.95 -2.38
N ARG A 99 0.99 -6.63 -3.65
CA ARG A 99 1.55 -7.59 -4.60
C ARG A 99 2.94 -8.04 -4.18
N GLN A 100 3.84 -7.13 -3.81
CA GLN A 100 5.19 -7.45 -3.34
C GLN A 100 5.16 -8.37 -2.11
N LEU A 101 4.34 -8.06 -1.10
CA LEU A 101 4.14 -8.93 0.07
C LEU A 101 3.64 -10.35 -0.27
N ARG A 102 2.89 -10.51 -1.35
CA ARG A 102 2.43 -11.81 -1.85
C ARG A 102 3.47 -12.51 -2.73
N GLU A 103 4.24 -11.73 -3.50
CA GLU A 103 5.24 -12.17 -4.45
C GLU A 103 6.61 -12.43 -3.78
N ASP A 104 6.81 -11.96 -2.54
CA ASP A 104 7.85 -12.42 -1.61
C ASP A 104 7.42 -13.71 -0.87
N LYS A 105 6.17 -14.15 -1.09
CA LYS A 105 5.60 -15.39 -0.57
C LYS A 105 5.16 -16.38 -1.67
N PRO A 106 5.98 -16.67 -2.70
CA PRO A 106 5.99 -17.95 -3.38
C PRO A 106 7.21 -18.72 -2.90
N GLU A 107 7.18 -19.12 -1.63
CA GLU A 107 7.80 -20.40 -1.29
C GLU A 107 6.97 -21.48 -1.99
N ARG A 108 7.40 -21.81 -3.21
CA ARG A 108 7.30 -23.17 -3.74
C ARG A 108 8.72 -23.61 -4.07
N THR A 109 9.57 -23.63 -3.04
CA THR A 109 10.90 -24.24 -3.07
C THR A 109 10.82 -25.77 -2.89
N ASP A 110 9.64 -26.38 -3.08
CA ASP A 110 9.44 -27.82 -2.80
C ASP A 110 9.34 -28.70 -4.05
N LYS A 111 9.90 -28.29 -5.20
CA LYS A 111 9.85 -29.16 -6.39
C LYS A 111 11.07 -29.19 -7.31
N ASP A 112 12.24 -28.76 -6.84
CA ASP A 112 13.51 -29.02 -7.53
C ASP A 112 14.55 -29.77 -6.69
N ALA A 113 14.29 -30.00 -5.39
CA ALA A 113 15.20 -30.76 -4.53
C ALA A 113 15.03 -32.29 -4.65
N LEU A 114 13.95 -32.79 -5.29
CA LEU A 114 13.67 -34.23 -5.37
C LEU A 114 14.33 -34.94 -6.58
N LEU A 115 15.13 -34.23 -7.38
CA LEU A 115 15.85 -34.84 -8.52
C LEU A 115 17.29 -35.25 -8.19
N ARG A 116 17.75 -35.12 -6.93
CA ARG A 116 19.15 -35.43 -6.58
C ARG A 116 19.36 -36.63 -5.65
N ASP A 117 18.32 -37.15 -5.00
CA ASP A 117 18.45 -38.33 -4.13
C ASP A 117 17.53 -39.46 -4.57
N GLY A 118 18.03 -40.23 -5.52
CA GLY A 118 17.40 -41.43 -6.09
C GLY A 118 18.43 -42.50 -6.45
N ASN A 119 19.36 -42.73 -5.53
CA ASN A 119 19.88 -44.04 -5.14
C ASN A 119 20.42 -45.01 -6.21
N HIS A 120 21.76 -45.07 -6.28
CA HIS A 120 22.60 -46.27 -6.14
C HIS A 120 22.03 -47.67 -6.47
N ALA A 121 22.73 -48.29 -7.43
CA ALA A 121 23.47 -49.56 -7.30
C ALA A 121 22.82 -50.90 -7.70
N ALA A 122 23.72 -51.74 -8.22
CA ALA A 122 23.69 -53.19 -8.45
C ALA A 122 23.24 -53.64 -9.86
N THR A 123 23.90 -54.55 -10.58
CA THR A 123 25.18 -55.29 -10.48
C THR A 123 25.25 -56.14 -11.76
N ALA A 124 26.45 -56.24 -12.35
CA ALA A 124 27.06 -57.39 -13.04
C ALA A 124 26.35 -58.14 -14.20
N SER A 125 27.20 -58.73 -15.05
CA SER A 125 26.96 -59.70 -16.14
C SER A 125 26.58 -59.07 -17.50
N ASP A 126 27.30 -59.28 -18.61
CA ASP A 126 28.30 -60.28 -18.98
C ASP A 126 29.24 -59.75 -20.08
N GLU A 127 30.40 -60.41 -20.16
CA GLU A 127 31.43 -60.31 -21.20
C GLU A 127 30.99 -60.93 -22.56
N GLU A 128 31.84 -60.68 -23.59
CA GLU A 128 31.99 -61.40 -24.88
C GLU A 128 30.95 -61.10 -25.98
N GLU A 129 31.29 -60.83 -27.26
CA GLU A 129 32.49 -61.08 -28.09
C GLU A 129 32.64 -59.99 -29.17
#